data_AF-A0A915LWW4-F1
#
_entry.id   AF-A0A915LWW4-F1
#
_cell.length_a   1.000
_cell.length_b   1.000
_cell.length_c   1.000
_cell.angle_alpha   90.00
_cell.angle_beta   90.00
_cell.angle_gamma   90.00
#
_symmetry.space_group_name_H-M   'P 1'
#
loop_
_entity.id
_entity.type
_entity.pdbx_description
1 polymer ?
#
loop_
_entity_poly.entity_id
_entity_poly.type
_entity_poly.pdbx_seq_one_letter_code
_entity_poly.pdbx_strand_id
1 'polypeptide(L)'
;METEWSIVVSIFAIGGITGGLSCGYFADKLGRKAALLLNNVVALIATFFFVFAKLFDVRYLFTAGRLIIGVNAGEYFLTVVMNNVSFVPAILQLSTLMLCPESPKYTIKVGNNHFQAQKDLKKLRGHSNVQDELKLIATEAKTAKTEEISFASLFGQYKCWPLVLSTFLMIAQQLSGINYLLSYSTDMFKSAGLQGQWPNYSTIFLGTINVVMTAVCAYLVDRVGRRKLLVAGFIGMFTTKIFFQLSIILIKDPKAIAYEWEADLQQKSKEAFEMEQSNAIQAIKLEAEKQRKANRRSFLSGSVVVKGMNALNTKRDFVMTSSLLTQSNRPPIAVLSRRKKPYVPPKNRRIDDSYTLENFTQGLQELSPSLMISIKKFCLNLLLKGRYNRLIKTNRDLVVIFNLIMGIFEAFSRRKSSLKATDFHYFTFTTFMLAFSRFSRISCQLFNSTFSIKFFHQITSYLTESFEIMKTDRDNTRKYALSSQYAVSVYREIVAICYNPILPEEKESYSNFCQQLFQVEEYRELAAGILGHLSPGGARRKMLEDLIIVNHYFLHLLENNIREGTLIRIQKRKRQRKQRKELKKKDNDEKKSIEKAVKMKGNANKWVEIAEELSDS
;
A
#
# COMPACT_ATOMS: atom_id res chain seq x y z
N MET A 1 9.49 12.38 3.90
CA MET A 1 9.78 11.82 5.25
C MET A 1 9.11 12.67 6.30
N GLU A 2 9.19 14.00 6.20
CA GLU A 2 8.49 14.94 7.10
C GLU A 2 6.97 14.76 7.12
N THR A 3 6.32 14.55 5.96
CA THR A 3 4.87 14.34 5.89
C THR A 3 4.41 13.05 6.57
N GLU A 4 5.12 11.93 6.36
CA GLU A 4 4.81 10.64 7.00
C GLU A 4 4.95 10.73 8.53
N TRP A 5 6.01 11.37 9.02
CA TRP A 5 6.23 11.55 10.46
C TRP A 5 5.20 12.50 11.09
N SER A 6 4.85 13.57 10.38
CA SER A 6 3.79 14.50 10.81
C SER A 6 2.43 13.81 10.94
N ILE A 7 2.09 12.91 10.01
CA ILE A 7 0.86 12.10 10.10
C ILE A 7 0.88 11.20 11.35
N VAL A 8 2.01 10.54 11.62
CA VAL A 8 2.18 9.67 12.79
C VAL A 8 2.04 10.43 14.10
N VAL A 9 2.55 11.67 14.17
CA VAL A 9 2.41 12.53 15.36
C VAL A 9 0.98 13.06 15.49
N SER A 10 0.36 13.46 14.39
CA SER A 10 -0.96 14.11 14.39
C SER A 10 -2.10 13.13 14.67
N ILE A 11 -1.98 11.86 14.29
CA ILE A 11 -3.04 10.85 14.50
C ILE A 11 -3.31 10.58 16.00
N PHE A 12 -2.33 10.83 16.86
CA PHE A 12 -2.51 10.79 18.32
C PHE A 12 -3.55 11.80 18.79
N ALA A 13 -3.57 13.02 18.24
CA ALA A 13 -4.54 14.05 18.59
C ALA A 13 -5.96 13.66 18.15
N ILE A 14 -6.09 13.00 16.99
CA ILE A 14 -7.39 12.45 16.52
C ILE A 14 -7.91 11.41 17.51
N GLY A 15 -7.05 10.51 17.97
CA GLY A 15 -7.39 9.57 19.04
C GLY A 15 -7.85 10.30 20.31
N GLY A 16 -7.13 11.33 20.72
CA GLY A 16 -7.47 12.17 21.88
C GLY A 16 -8.87 12.78 21.81
N ILE A 17 -9.26 13.29 20.64
CA ILE A 17 -10.61 13.84 20.41
C ILE A 17 -11.66 12.74 20.60
N THR A 18 -11.45 11.56 19.99
CA THR A 18 -12.40 10.45 20.11
C THR A 18 -12.54 9.94 21.54
N GLY A 19 -11.42 9.81 22.26
CA GLY A 19 -11.42 9.42 23.68
C GLY A 19 -12.15 10.44 24.55
N GLY A 20 -11.87 11.74 24.37
CA GLY A 20 -12.50 12.81 25.14
C GLY A 20 -14.01 12.89 24.97
N LEU A 21 -14.52 12.68 23.75
CA LEU A 21 -15.96 12.62 23.48
C LEU A 21 -16.62 11.38 24.10
N SER A 22 -15.91 10.27 24.18
CA SER A 22 -16.43 9.01 24.74
C SER A 22 -16.35 8.91 26.27
N CYS A 23 -15.49 9.70 26.92
CA CYS A 23 -15.24 9.66 28.36
C CYS A 23 -16.53 9.78 29.20
N GLY A 24 -17.40 10.74 28.87
CA GLY A 24 -18.66 10.96 29.59
C GLY A 24 -19.58 9.74 29.56
N TYR A 25 -19.71 9.11 28.39
CA TYR A 25 -20.52 7.91 28.20
C TYR A 25 -20.03 6.74 29.06
N PHE A 26 -18.72 6.46 29.04
CA PHE A 26 -18.15 5.37 29.82
C PHE A 26 -18.20 5.64 31.33
N ALA A 27 -17.94 6.88 31.76
CA ALA A 27 -17.96 7.26 33.16
C ALA A 27 -19.36 7.19 33.78
N ASP A 28 -20.41 7.58 33.05
CA ASP A 28 -21.79 7.51 33.52
C ASP A 28 -22.36 6.08 33.47
N LYS A 29 -21.94 5.25 32.50
CA LYS A 29 -22.48 3.88 32.35
C LYS A 29 -21.80 2.85 33.25
N LEU A 30 -20.46 2.83 33.27
CA LEU A 30 -19.68 1.80 33.96
C LEU A 30 -19.24 2.22 35.37
N GLY A 31 -19.29 3.52 35.67
CA GLY A 31 -18.65 4.09 36.86
C GLY A 31 -17.22 4.52 36.56
N ARG A 32 -16.70 5.43 37.41
CA ARG A 32 -15.42 6.10 37.14
C ARG A 32 -14.24 5.15 37.32
N LYS A 33 -14.28 4.26 38.31
CA LYS A 33 -13.22 3.26 38.52
C LYS A 33 -13.19 2.23 37.40
N ALA A 34 -14.34 1.68 37.00
CA ALA A 34 -14.41 0.70 35.94
C ALA A 34 -14.02 1.28 34.58
N ALA A 35 -14.40 2.53 34.30
CA ALA A 35 -13.95 3.24 33.11
C ALA A 35 -12.42 3.43 33.09
N LEU A 36 -11.80 3.76 34.23
CA LEU A 36 -10.33 3.83 34.34
C LEU A 36 -9.66 2.46 34.14
N LEU A 37 -10.28 1.37 34.59
CA LEU A 37 -9.77 0.01 34.36
C LEU A 37 -9.86 -0.39 32.88
N LEU A 38 -10.98 -0.08 32.22
CA LEU A 38 -11.15 -0.30 30.78
C LEU A 38 -10.11 0.49 29.97
N ASN A 39 -9.83 1.73 30.38
CA ASN A 39 -8.85 2.56 29.71
C ASN A 39 -7.43 1.93 29.74
N ASN A 40 -7.04 1.29 30.84
CA ASN A 40 -5.77 0.56 30.91
C ASN A 40 -5.67 -0.59 29.90
N VAL A 41 -6.79 -1.25 29.56
CA VAL A 41 -6.81 -2.27 28.51
C VAL A 41 -6.50 -1.65 27.14
N VAL A 42 -7.03 -0.46 26.85
CA VAL A 42 -6.73 0.31 25.63
C VAL A 42 -5.23 0.64 25.54
N ALA A 43 -4.61 1.03 26.65
CA ALA A 43 -3.16 1.28 26.71
C ALA A 43 -2.32 0.02 26.44
N LEU A 44 -2.75 -1.14 26.97
CA LEU A 44 -2.08 -2.42 26.74
C LEU A 44 -2.16 -2.83 25.26
N ILE A 45 -3.32 -2.64 24.62
CA ILE A 45 -3.49 -2.88 23.18
C ILE A 45 -2.57 -1.97 22.37
N ALA A 46 -2.49 -0.67 22.69
CA ALA A 46 -1.58 0.24 21.99
C ALA A 46 -0.10 -0.19 22.13
N THR A 47 0.29 -0.63 23.33
CA THR A 47 1.65 -1.13 23.60
C THR A 47 1.96 -2.38 22.80
N PHE A 48 1.01 -3.31 22.70
CA PHE A 48 1.11 -4.49 21.83
C PHE A 48 1.37 -4.08 20.37
N PHE A 49 0.64 -3.10 19.85
CA PHE A 49 0.83 -2.58 18.51
C PHE A 49 2.23 -1.97 18.32
N PHE A 50 2.77 -1.23 19.30
CA PHE A 50 4.13 -0.69 19.22
C PHE A 50 5.21 -1.78 19.22
N VAL A 51 5.08 -2.79 20.07
CA VAL A 51 6.02 -3.92 20.14
C VAL A 51 6.03 -4.70 18.83
N PHE A 52 4.84 -5.05 18.32
CA PHE A 52 4.73 -5.73 17.03
C PHE A 52 5.22 -4.87 15.87
N ALA A 53 5.02 -3.54 15.92
CA ALA A 53 5.52 -2.65 14.88
C ALA A 53 7.05 -2.73 14.78
N LYS A 54 7.73 -2.86 15.93
CA LYS A 54 9.18 -3.04 16.01
C LYS A 54 9.61 -4.45 15.59
N LEU A 55 8.91 -5.50 16.02
CA LEU A 55 9.24 -6.89 15.68
C LEU A 55 9.12 -7.19 14.19
N PHE A 56 8.12 -6.62 13.52
CA PHE A 56 7.80 -6.91 12.12
C PHE A 56 8.22 -5.78 11.13
N ASP A 57 8.86 -4.70 11.61
CA ASP A 57 9.21 -3.47 10.83
C ASP A 57 8.00 -2.88 10.05
N VAL A 58 6.79 -3.01 10.62
CA VAL A 58 5.53 -2.53 10.00
C VAL A 58 5.14 -1.17 10.57
N ARG A 59 5.37 -0.12 9.78
CA ARG A 59 5.11 1.28 10.18
C ARG A 59 3.63 1.59 10.39
N TYR A 60 2.73 0.96 9.64
CA TYR A 60 1.29 1.18 9.79
C TYR A 60 0.77 0.75 11.17
N LEU A 61 1.38 -0.27 11.76
CA LEU A 61 1.03 -0.74 13.10
C LEU A 61 1.48 0.27 14.16
N PHE A 62 2.60 0.96 13.93
CA PHE A 62 3.03 2.08 14.78
C PHE A 62 2.04 3.25 14.71
N THR A 63 1.57 3.61 13.51
CA THR A 63 0.56 4.66 13.33
C THR A 63 -0.78 4.28 13.99
N ALA A 64 -1.20 3.01 13.87
CA ALA A 64 -2.39 2.51 14.55
C ALA A 64 -2.23 2.52 16.08
N GLY A 65 -1.07 2.11 16.61
CA GLY A 65 -0.76 2.23 18.03
C GLY A 65 -0.83 3.67 18.54
N ARG A 66 -0.37 4.64 17.73
CA ARG A 66 -0.47 6.09 18.04
C ARG A 66 -1.92 6.58 18.13
N LEU A 67 -2.81 6.08 17.28
CA LEU A 67 -4.23 6.40 17.37
C LEU A 67 -4.83 5.85 18.66
N ILE A 68 -4.57 4.56 18.97
CA ILE A 68 -5.14 3.86 20.12
C ILE A 68 -4.65 4.48 21.44
N ILE A 69 -3.36 4.78 21.57
CA ILE A 69 -2.85 5.48 22.76
C ILE A 69 -3.39 6.92 22.83
N GLY A 70 -3.72 7.53 21.69
CA GLY A 70 -4.46 8.78 21.63
C GLY A 70 -5.84 8.68 22.25
N VAL A 71 -6.60 7.63 21.93
CA VAL A 71 -7.91 7.36 22.57
C VAL A 71 -7.76 7.23 24.09
N ASN A 72 -6.75 6.47 24.53
CA ASN A 72 -6.46 6.31 25.95
C ASN A 72 -6.17 7.64 26.67
N ALA A 73 -5.37 8.51 26.04
CA ALA A 73 -5.05 9.83 26.56
C ALA A 73 -6.24 10.80 26.49
N GLY A 74 -7.16 10.60 25.56
CA GLY A 74 -8.39 11.36 25.43
C GLY A 74 -9.41 11.05 26.52
N GLU A 75 -9.54 9.77 26.90
CA GLU A 75 -10.44 9.37 27.99
C GLU A 75 -10.00 9.95 29.34
N TYR A 76 -8.69 10.08 29.60
CA TYR A 76 -8.15 10.71 30.82
C TYR A 76 -6.78 11.38 30.59
N PHE A 77 -6.61 12.59 31.14
CA PHE A 77 -5.46 13.49 30.92
C PHE A 77 -4.09 13.01 31.47
N LEU A 78 -3.96 11.80 32.03
CA LEU A 78 -2.82 11.44 32.88
C LEU A 78 -1.83 10.37 32.34
N THR A 79 -1.91 9.94 31.09
CA THR A 79 -0.95 8.97 30.53
C THR A 79 -0.16 9.51 29.33
N VAL A 80 0.68 10.52 29.56
CA VAL A 80 1.82 10.81 28.67
C VAL A 80 3.04 10.05 29.18
N VAL A 81 3.16 8.76 28.85
CA VAL A 81 4.41 8.03 29.06
C VAL A 81 4.81 7.29 27.79
N MET A 82 6.07 7.52 27.43
CA MET A 82 6.82 7.06 26.26
C MET A 82 6.40 5.71 25.68
N ASN A 83 6.45 5.64 24.34
CA ASN A 83 6.02 4.54 23.44
C ASN A 83 6.54 3.11 23.74
N ASN A 84 7.29 2.88 24.82
CA ASN A 84 7.75 1.56 25.26
C ASN A 84 7.67 1.31 26.79
N VAL A 85 7.29 2.32 27.60
CA VAL A 85 7.30 2.23 29.08
C VAL A 85 5.89 2.34 29.68
N SER A 86 4.86 2.52 28.84
CA SER A 86 3.45 2.64 29.27
C SER A 86 2.94 1.44 30.08
N PHE A 87 3.63 0.29 30.04
CA PHE A 87 3.29 -0.90 30.82
C PHE A 87 3.45 -0.70 32.33
N VAL A 88 4.49 0.02 32.78
CA VAL A 88 4.78 0.19 34.21
C VAL A 88 3.72 1.06 34.89
N PRO A 89 3.36 2.25 34.37
CA PRO A 89 2.26 3.03 34.93
C PRO A 89 0.91 2.32 34.83
N ALA A 90 0.64 1.59 33.73
CA ALA A 90 -0.62 0.87 33.57
C ALA A 90 -0.78 -0.26 34.61
N ILE A 91 0.26 -1.05 34.88
CA ILE A 91 0.22 -2.07 35.95
C ILE A 91 0.09 -1.42 37.33
N LEU A 92 0.86 -0.37 37.58
CA LEU A 92 0.78 0.38 38.84
C LEU A 92 -0.65 0.89 39.06
N GLN A 93 -1.26 1.46 38.01
CA GLN A 93 -2.62 1.97 38.05
C GLN A 93 -3.65 0.85 38.23
N LEU A 94 -3.50 -0.30 37.56
CA LEU A 94 -4.36 -1.47 37.76
C LEU A 94 -4.30 -1.99 39.20
N SER A 95 -3.10 -2.05 39.76
CA SER A 95 -2.86 -2.54 41.13
C SER A 95 -3.44 -1.56 42.17
N THR A 96 -3.23 -0.26 41.98
CA THR A 96 -3.71 0.78 42.91
C THR A 96 -5.22 1.03 42.80
N LEU A 97 -5.81 0.98 41.59
CA LEU A 97 -7.25 1.18 41.40
C LEU A 97 -8.08 0.13 42.11
N MET A 98 -7.59 -1.11 42.25
CA MET A 98 -8.30 -2.15 43.00
C MET A 98 -8.52 -1.75 44.47
N LEU A 99 -7.59 -1.00 45.07
CA LEU A 99 -7.64 -0.51 46.44
C LEU A 99 -8.52 0.74 46.62
N CYS A 100 -8.69 1.53 45.54
CA CYS A 100 -9.48 2.76 45.54
C CYS A 100 -10.99 2.48 45.60
N PRO A 101 -11.76 3.21 46.44
CA PRO A 101 -13.21 3.13 46.45
C PRO A 101 -13.82 3.78 45.19
N GLU A 102 -15.07 3.42 44.87
CA GLU A 102 -15.82 4.05 43.78
C GLU A 102 -16.20 5.50 44.17
N SER A 103 -16.51 6.34 43.18
CA SER A 103 -16.98 7.71 43.41
C SER A 103 -18.31 7.72 44.18
N PRO A 104 -18.40 8.29 45.40
CA PRO A 104 -19.64 8.32 46.18
C PRO A 104 -20.81 9.00 45.46
N LYS A 105 -20.51 9.99 44.61
CA LYS A 105 -21.50 10.68 43.76
C LYS A 105 -22.08 9.77 42.68
N TYR A 106 -21.27 8.86 42.12
CA TYR A 106 -21.75 7.85 41.15
C TYR A 106 -22.65 6.82 41.84
N THR A 107 -22.22 6.32 43.00
CA THR A 107 -22.96 5.31 43.79
C THR A 107 -24.36 5.78 44.18
N ILE A 108 -24.53 7.08 44.48
CA ILE A 108 -25.84 7.68 44.78
C ILE A 108 -26.65 7.92 43.49
N LYS A 109 -26.03 8.46 42.44
CA LYS A 109 -26.73 8.81 41.18
C LYS A 109 -27.27 7.56 40.47
N VAL A 110 -26.46 6.53 40.28
CA VAL A 110 -26.81 5.34 39.48
C VAL A 110 -27.35 4.21 40.36
N GLY A 111 -26.69 3.93 41.48
CA GLY A 111 -27.01 2.76 42.33
C GLY A 111 -28.03 3.03 43.43
N ASN A 112 -28.39 4.29 43.71
CA ASN A 112 -29.25 4.71 44.83
C ASN A 112 -28.79 4.17 46.21
N ASN A 113 -27.54 3.72 46.32
CA ASN A 113 -27.01 3.01 47.48
C ASN A 113 -26.33 3.98 48.45
N HIS A 114 -27.14 4.66 49.25
CA HIS A 114 -26.67 5.63 50.26
C HIS A 114 -25.71 5.03 51.28
N PHE A 115 -25.91 3.77 51.66
CA PHE A 115 -25.06 3.06 52.63
C PHE A 115 -23.63 2.87 52.11
N GLN A 116 -23.49 2.39 50.86
CA GLN A 116 -22.18 2.17 50.24
C GLN A 116 -21.46 3.51 50.00
N ALA A 117 -22.19 4.54 49.56
CA ALA A 117 -21.64 5.88 49.39
C ALA A 117 -21.12 6.47 50.71
N GLN A 118 -21.83 6.27 51.83
CA GLN A 118 -21.36 6.70 53.15
C GLN A 118 -20.09 5.96 53.58
N LYS A 119 -20.01 4.65 53.33
CA LYS A 119 -18.81 3.84 53.63
C LYS A 119 -17.60 4.30 52.81
N ASP A 120 -17.79 4.54 51.52
CA ASP A 120 -16.72 5.01 50.62
C ASP A 120 -16.29 6.44 50.97
N LEU A 121 -17.22 7.33 51.34
CA LEU A 121 -16.92 8.71 51.75
C LEU A 121 -16.17 8.76 53.11
N LYS A 122 -16.56 7.91 54.07
CA LYS A 122 -15.81 7.72 55.34
C LYS A 122 -14.37 7.25 55.08
N LYS A 123 -14.20 6.29 54.14
CA LYS A 123 -12.87 5.80 53.73
C LYS A 123 -12.02 6.89 53.07
N LEU A 124 -12.62 7.78 52.28
CA LEU A 124 -11.92 8.87 51.58
C LEU A 124 -11.54 10.05 52.50
N ARG A 125 -12.39 10.39 53.46
CA ARG A 125 -12.19 11.55 54.36
C ARG A 125 -11.42 11.22 55.63
N GLY A 126 -11.44 9.96 56.07
CA GLY A 126 -10.77 9.51 57.30
C GLY A 126 -11.48 9.92 58.59
N HIS A 127 -12.69 10.49 58.54
CA HIS A 127 -13.49 10.86 59.71
C HIS A 127 -14.95 10.38 59.61
N SER A 128 -15.62 10.24 60.77
CA SER A 128 -16.96 9.65 60.88
C SER A 128 -18.12 10.60 60.54
N ASN A 129 -17.95 11.91 60.74
CA ASN A 129 -18.95 12.94 60.45
C ASN A 129 -18.93 13.30 58.97
N VAL A 130 -19.70 12.56 58.16
CA VAL A 130 -19.81 12.80 56.71
C VAL A 130 -21.25 12.97 56.26
N GLN A 131 -22.21 13.03 57.19
CA GLN A 131 -23.63 13.16 56.87
C GLN A 131 -23.94 14.45 56.10
N ASP A 132 -23.31 15.57 56.42
CA ASP A 132 -23.63 16.85 55.77
C ASP A 132 -23.12 16.90 54.32
N GLU A 133 -21.91 16.40 54.08
CA GLU A 133 -21.35 16.25 52.73
C GLU A 133 -22.13 15.21 51.92
N LEU A 134 -22.55 14.10 52.54
CA LEU A 134 -23.40 13.08 51.92
C LEU A 134 -24.77 13.64 51.53
N LYS A 135 -25.39 14.47 52.39
CA LYS A 135 -26.65 15.16 52.08
C LYS A 135 -26.47 16.10 50.89
N LEU A 136 -25.37 16.86 50.86
CA LEU A 136 -25.06 17.80 49.77
C LEU A 136 -24.87 17.09 48.43
N ILE A 137 -24.11 15.99 48.42
CA ILE A 137 -23.94 15.12 47.23
C ILE A 137 -25.28 14.50 46.80
N ALA A 138 -26.11 14.08 47.76
CA ALA A 138 -27.43 13.52 47.47
C ALA A 138 -28.41 14.56 46.91
N THR A 139 -28.36 15.81 47.39
CA THR A 139 -29.13 16.91 46.81
C THR A 139 -28.69 17.19 45.37
N GLU A 140 -27.38 17.32 45.12
CA GLU A 140 -26.86 17.52 43.76
C GLU A 140 -27.20 16.38 42.81
N ALA A 141 -27.16 15.12 43.28
CA ALA A 141 -27.50 13.96 42.48
C ALA A 141 -28.99 13.91 42.12
N LYS A 142 -29.87 14.42 42.98
CA LYS A 142 -31.31 14.55 42.69
C LYS A 142 -31.56 15.64 41.64
N THR A 143 -30.93 16.80 41.77
CA THR A 143 -31.03 17.90 40.78
C THR A 143 -30.48 17.49 39.41
N ALA A 144 -29.43 16.65 39.38
CA ALA A 144 -28.83 16.14 38.16
C ALA A 144 -29.66 15.05 37.45
N LYS A 145 -30.61 14.39 38.12
CA LYS A 145 -31.55 13.44 37.50
C LYS A 145 -32.70 14.13 36.77
N THR A 146 -33.07 15.34 37.21
CA THR A 146 -34.16 16.13 36.61
C THR A 146 -33.74 16.92 35.38
N GLU A 147 -32.43 17.17 35.20
CA GLU A 147 -31.88 17.87 34.03
C GLU A 147 -30.87 16.97 33.30
N GLU A 148 -31.34 16.04 32.47
CA GLU A 148 -30.43 15.38 31.51
C GLU A 148 -30.01 16.40 30.45
N ILE A 149 -28.82 16.99 30.63
CA ILE A 149 -28.28 18.00 29.73
C ILE A 149 -27.79 17.30 28.45
N SER A 150 -28.61 17.33 27.40
CA SER A 150 -28.19 16.97 26.04
C SER A 150 -27.14 17.95 25.52
N PHE A 151 -26.15 17.49 24.74
CA PHE A 151 -25.13 18.35 24.11
C PHE A 151 -25.74 19.52 23.32
N ALA A 152 -26.91 19.33 22.71
CA ALA A 152 -27.62 20.38 21.97
C ALA A 152 -28.17 21.48 22.90
N SER A 153 -28.54 21.14 24.14
CA SER A 153 -29.07 22.10 25.13
C SER A 153 -27.99 23.03 25.71
N LEU A 154 -26.71 22.70 25.54
CA LEU A 154 -25.57 23.53 25.96
C LEU A 154 -25.38 24.78 25.08
N PHE A 155 -25.92 24.77 23.86
CA PHE A 155 -25.87 25.91 22.94
C PHE A 155 -26.98 26.95 23.18
N GLY A 156 -27.79 26.79 24.24
CA GLY A 156 -28.81 27.75 24.63
C GLY A 156 -28.25 29.09 25.13
N GLN A 157 -29.06 30.15 25.02
CA GLN A 157 -28.65 31.56 25.06
C GLN A 157 -27.94 32.02 26.36
N TYR A 158 -28.19 31.37 27.51
CA TYR A 158 -27.57 31.73 28.79
C TYR A 158 -26.44 30.77 29.23
N LYS A 159 -26.44 29.51 28.77
CA LYS A 159 -25.42 28.48 29.10
C LYS A 159 -24.25 28.45 28.10
N CYS A 160 -24.34 29.16 26.98
CA CYS A 160 -23.32 29.19 25.94
C CYS A 160 -22.03 29.93 26.34
N TRP A 161 -22.10 30.97 27.18
CA TRP A 161 -20.92 31.78 27.52
C TRP A 161 -19.81 30.99 28.24
N PRO A 162 -20.10 30.15 29.26
CA PRO A 162 -19.10 29.25 29.83
C PRO A 162 -18.52 28.24 28.82
N LEU A 163 -19.34 27.73 27.90
CA LEU A 163 -18.90 26.81 26.86
C LEU A 163 -17.96 27.49 25.86
N VAL A 164 -18.31 28.69 25.40
CA VAL A 164 -17.48 29.52 24.51
C VAL A 164 -16.17 29.86 25.19
N LEU A 165 -16.21 30.28 26.45
CA LEU A 165 -15.01 30.64 27.21
C LEU A 165 -14.08 29.44 27.40
N SER A 166 -14.60 28.28 27.82
CA SER A 166 -13.80 27.06 28.01
C SER A 166 -13.22 26.54 26.69
N THR A 167 -13.99 26.56 25.61
CA THR A 167 -13.54 26.18 24.27
C THR A 167 -12.44 27.11 23.77
N PHE A 168 -12.64 28.43 23.91
CA PHE A 168 -11.66 29.43 23.52
C PHE A 168 -10.34 29.26 24.29
N LEU A 169 -10.40 29.05 25.60
CA LEU A 169 -9.21 28.83 26.41
C LEU A 169 -8.43 27.58 25.99
N MET A 170 -9.11 26.48 25.64
CA MET A 170 -8.46 25.27 25.13
C MET A 170 -7.83 25.48 23.75
N ILE A 171 -8.51 26.19 22.85
CA ILE A 171 -7.96 26.56 21.53
C ILE A 171 -6.72 27.45 21.70
N ALA A 172 -6.81 28.48 22.55
CA ALA A 172 -5.69 29.38 22.82
C ALA A 172 -4.48 28.64 23.40
N GLN A 173 -4.72 27.65 24.28
CA GLN A 173 -3.67 26.78 24.78
C GLN A 173 -3.02 25.94 23.67
N GLN A 174 -3.78 25.40 22.71
CA GLN A 174 -3.21 24.64 21.58
C GLN A 174 -2.45 25.53 20.59
N LEU A 175 -3.03 26.69 20.24
CA LEU A 175 -2.42 27.67 19.33
C LEU A 175 -1.19 28.36 19.93
N SER A 176 -0.96 28.24 21.24
CA SER A 176 0.32 28.58 21.83
C SER A 176 1.49 27.83 21.19
N GLY A 177 1.25 26.71 20.49
CA GLY A 177 2.29 25.93 19.83
C GLY A 177 3.13 25.09 20.78
N ILE A 178 2.73 24.96 22.05
CA ILE A 178 3.46 24.17 23.04
C ILE A 178 3.64 22.70 22.62
N ASN A 179 2.63 22.10 21.99
CA ASN A 179 2.72 20.72 21.50
C ASN A 179 3.68 20.57 20.32
N TYR A 180 3.78 21.58 19.46
CA TYR A 180 4.78 21.61 18.39
C TYR A 180 6.19 21.73 19.00
N LEU A 181 6.38 22.65 19.95
CA LEU A 181 7.64 22.83 20.65
C LEU A 181 8.09 21.53 21.33
N LEU A 182 7.21 20.86 22.07
CA LEU A 182 7.55 19.59 22.75
C LEU A 182 7.87 18.46 21.76
N SER A 183 7.16 18.40 20.62
CA SER A 183 7.34 17.31 19.64
C SER A 183 8.56 17.50 18.75
N TYR A 184 8.96 18.73 18.45
CA TYR A 184 10.01 19.06 17.48
C TYR A 184 11.18 19.87 18.07
N SER A 185 11.23 20.09 19.39
CA SER A 185 12.30 20.87 20.04
C SER A 185 13.71 20.44 19.65
N THR A 186 13.98 19.13 19.59
CA THR A 186 15.32 18.62 19.26
C THR A 186 15.74 19.02 17.83
N ASP A 187 14.81 18.98 16.88
CA ASP A 187 15.07 19.37 15.50
C ASP A 187 15.17 20.90 15.35
N MET A 188 14.40 21.65 16.15
CA MET A 188 14.55 23.10 16.25
C MET A 188 15.94 23.49 16.78
N PHE A 189 16.42 22.84 17.85
CA PHE A 189 17.74 23.08 18.42
C PHE A 189 18.87 22.71 17.44
N LYS A 190 18.74 21.59 16.71
CA LYS A 190 19.68 21.24 15.62
C LYS A 190 19.69 22.29 14.52
N SER A 191 18.51 22.77 14.12
CA SER A 191 18.36 23.80 13.09
C SER A 191 18.92 25.16 13.52
N ALA A 192 18.98 25.41 14.83
CA ALA A 192 19.63 26.58 15.42
C ALA A 192 21.17 26.44 15.53
N GLY A 193 21.76 25.34 15.05
CA GLY A 193 23.21 25.15 14.99
C GLY A 193 23.82 24.37 16.15
N LEU A 194 23.02 23.83 17.08
CA LEU A 194 23.52 22.96 18.15
C LEU A 194 23.97 21.61 17.56
N GLN A 195 25.25 21.30 17.71
CA GLN A 195 25.84 20.05 17.20
C GLN A 195 25.96 18.98 18.28
N GLY A 196 26.12 17.72 17.87
CA GLY A 196 26.34 16.59 18.79
C GLY A 196 25.12 16.24 19.64
N GLN A 197 25.34 16.01 20.94
CA GLN A 197 24.28 15.60 21.89
C GLN A 197 23.57 16.78 22.58
N TRP A 198 24.08 18.01 22.42
CA TRP A 198 23.51 19.22 23.02
C TRP A 198 22.01 19.44 22.70
N PRO A 199 21.50 19.19 21.47
CA PRO A 199 20.07 19.31 21.19
C PRO A 199 19.20 18.43 22.08
N ASN A 200 19.66 17.22 22.40
CA ASN A 200 18.93 16.28 23.25
C ASN A 200 18.91 16.78 24.70
N TYR A 201 20.05 17.27 25.21
CA TYR A 201 20.12 17.86 26.55
C TYR A 201 19.26 19.12 26.68
N SER A 202 19.21 19.98 25.65
CA SER A 202 18.32 21.14 25.62
C SER A 202 16.84 20.75 25.64
N THR A 203 16.46 19.68 24.92
CA THR A 203 15.09 19.13 25.00
C THR A 203 14.77 18.58 26.40
N ILE A 204 15.70 17.86 27.03
CA ILE A 204 15.51 17.36 28.41
C ILE A 204 15.36 18.54 29.39
N PHE A 205 16.21 19.55 29.27
CA PHE A 205 16.15 20.76 30.09
C PHE A 205 14.81 21.50 29.95
N LEU A 206 14.31 21.62 28.72
CA LEU A 206 12.99 22.17 28.45
C LEU A 206 11.87 21.38 29.14
N GLY A 207 11.97 20.05 29.15
CA GLY A 207 11.07 19.17 29.91
C GLY A 207 11.15 19.39 31.42
N THR A 208 12.36 19.53 31.97
CA THR A 208 12.58 19.80 33.40
C THR A 208 11.97 21.14 33.83
N ILE A 209 12.20 22.21 33.05
CA ILE A 209 11.58 23.52 33.30
C ILE A 209 10.06 23.41 33.30
N ASN A 210 9.48 22.66 32.35
CA ASN A 210 8.03 22.49 32.29
C ASN A 210 7.46 21.86 33.57
N VAL A 211 8.13 20.84 34.14
CA VAL A 211 7.73 20.21 35.41
C VAL A 211 7.85 21.19 36.58
N VAL A 212 8.99 21.87 36.70
CA VAL A 212 9.24 22.84 37.79
C VAL A 212 8.23 23.98 37.72
N MET A 213 8.00 24.55 36.54
CA MET A 213 7.04 25.63 36.35
C MET A 213 5.61 25.19 36.58
N THR A 214 5.25 23.94 36.27
CA THR A 214 3.92 23.39 36.60
C THR A 214 3.70 23.36 38.12
N ALA A 215 4.71 22.96 38.91
CA ALA A 215 4.63 22.98 40.37
C ALA A 215 4.52 24.41 40.93
N VAL A 216 5.31 25.35 40.39
CA VAL A 216 5.23 26.77 40.74
C VAL A 216 3.85 27.34 40.39
N CYS A 217 3.31 27.01 39.21
CA CYS A 217 1.96 27.42 38.82
C CYS A 217 0.90 26.84 39.77
N ALA A 218 0.99 25.56 40.13
CA ALA A 218 0.05 24.95 41.08
C ALA A 218 0.03 25.67 42.44
N TYR A 219 1.20 26.06 42.94
CA TYR A 219 1.33 26.85 44.18
C TYR A 219 0.80 28.29 44.04
N LEU A 220 1.01 28.94 42.90
CA LEU A 220 0.61 30.33 42.66
C LEU A 220 -0.87 30.49 42.31
N VAL A 221 -1.51 29.46 41.75
CA VAL A 221 -2.91 29.53 41.30
C VAL A 221 -3.85 29.95 42.43
N ASP A 222 -3.64 29.42 43.64
CA ASP A 222 -4.49 29.70 44.81
C ASP A 222 -4.18 31.06 45.47
N ARG A 223 -3.01 31.65 45.20
CA ARG A 223 -2.58 32.93 45.79
C ARG A 223 -2.86 34.14 44.91
N VAL A 224 -2.54 34.02 43.62
CA VAL A 224 -2.60 35.15 42.65
C VAL A 224 -3.95 35.17 41.93
N GLY A 225 -4.58 34.00 41.80
CA GLY A 225 -5.82 33.81 41.06
C GLY A 225 -5.61 33.47 39.59
N ARG A 226 -6.51 32.65 39.05
CA ARG A 226 -6.41 32.00 37.73
C ARG A 226 -6.32 32.97 36.56
N ARG A 227 -7.14 34.03 36.55
CA ARG A 227 -7.22 35.00 35.43
C ARG A 227 -5.91 35.77 35.25
N LYS A 228 -5.33 36.27 36.35
CA LYS A 228 -4.07 37.04 36.31
C LYS A 228 -2.92 36.17 35.82
N LEU A 229 -2.84 34.94 36.32
CA LEU A 229 -1.81 33.98 35.93
C LEU A 229 -1.90 33.61 34.43
N LEU A 230 -3.12 33.40 33.93
CA LEU A 230 -3.37 33.07 32.52
C LEU A 230 -2.97 34.22 31.58
N VAL A 231 -3.36 35.46 31.91
CA VAL A 231 -3.01 36.65 31.12
C VAL A 231 -1.49 36.87 31.14
N ALA A 232 -0.85 36.77 32.30
CA ALA A 232 0.60 36.88 32.43
C ALA A 232 1.33 35.81 31.59
N GLY A 233 0.83 34.57 31.58
CA GLY A 233 1.37 33.48 30.77
C GLY A 233 1.31 33.78 29.26
N PHE A 234 0.17 34.24 28.74
CA PHE A 234 0.05 34.59 27.32
C PHE A 234 0.94 35.76 26.92
N ILE A 235 1.07 36.78 27.77
CA ILE A 235 1.99 37.91 27.52
C ILE A 235 3.44 37.41 27.48
N GLY A 236 3.85 36.58 28.45
CA GLY A 236 5.19 36.00 28.49
C GLY A 236 5.51 35.10 27.28
N MET A 237 4.55 34.30 26.82
CA MET A 237 4.71 33.49 25.61
C MET A 237 4.83 34.37 24.35
N PHE A 238 4.08 35.46 24.26
CA PHE A 238 4.13 36.36 23.11
C PHE A 238 5.50 37.03 23.01
N THR A 239 6.00 37.59 24.12
CA THR A 239 7.31 38.26 24.15
C THR A 239 8.44 37.29 23.83
N THR A 240 8.47 36.12 24.47
CA THR A 240 9.52 35.11 24.25
C THR A 240 9.54 34.56 22.83
N LYS A 241 8.39 34.41 22.17
CA LYS A 241 8.33 33.99 20.75
C LYS A 241 8.93 35.02 19.80
N ILE A 242 8.71 36.31 20.04
CA ILE A 242 9.33 37.37 19.23
C ILE A 242 10.85 37.28 19.37
N PHE A 243 11.37 37.16 20.60
CA PHE A 243 12.80 36.99 20.84
C PHE A 243 13.35 35.72 20.17
N PHE A 244 12.64 34.61 20.26
CA PHE A 244 13.04 33.36 19.61
C PHE A 244 13.15 33.52 18.09
N GLN A 245 12.16 34.15 17.44
CA GLN A 245 12.18 34.39 15.99
C GLN A 245 13.34 35.31 15.58
N LEU A 246 13.58 36.38 16.35
CA LEU A 246 14.71 37.27 16.12
C LEU A 246 16.06 36.54 16.25
N SER A 247 16.19 35.65 17.23
CA SER A 247 17.41 34.85 17.42
C SER A 247 17.72 33.96 16.22
N ILE A 248 16.71 33.31 15.63
CA ILE A 248 16.91 32.46 14.43
C ILE A 248 17.35 33.29 13.23
N ILE A 249 16.76 34.48 13.05
CA ILE A 249 17.12 35.39 11.95
C ILE A 249 18.57 35.85 12.08
N LEU A 250 19.03 36.15 13.31
CA LEU A 250 20.41 36.58 13.57
C LEU A 250 21.44 35.45 13.41
N ILE A 251 21.05 34.19 13.59
CA ILE A 251 21.93 33.02 13.50
C ILE A 251 22.11 32.53 12.04
N LYS A 252 21.14 32.76 11.15
CA LYS A 252 21.25 32.33 9.75
C LYS A 252 22.14 33.26 8.94
N ASP A 253 23.16 32.72 8.28
CA ASP A 253 24.04 33.45 7.37
C ASP A 253 23.24 34.20 6.27
N PRO A 254 23.49 35.50 6.02
CA PRO A 254 22.80 36.26 4.97
C PRO A 254 22.95 35.64 3.58
N LYS A 255 24.08 34.96 3.33
CA LYS A 255 24.40 34.29 2.07
C LYS A 255 23.56 33.03 1.82
N ALA A 256 23.18 32.30 2.87
CA ALA A 256 22.34 31.12 2.74
C ALA A 256 20.91 31.49 2.32
N ILE A 257 20.39 32.61 2.84
CA ILE A 257 19.08 33.15 2.49
C ILE A 257 19.06 33.63 1.02
N ALA A 258 20.12 34.30 0.57
CA ALA A 258 20.25 34.75 -0.81
C ALA A 258 20.30 33.57 -1.81
N TYR A 259 21.03 32.50 -1.46
CA TYR A 259 21.14 31.31 -2.31
C TYR A 259 19.80 30.54 -2.44
N GLU A 260 19.05 30.42 -1.35
CA GLU A 260 17.73 29.77 -1.35
C GLU A 260 16.71 30.56 -2.19
N TRP A 261 16.79 31.90 -2.15
CA TRP A 261 15.99 32.79 -3.00
C TRP A 261 16.35 32.69 -4.48
N GLU A 262 17.64 32.66 -4.82
CA GLU A 262 18.12 32.49 -6.21
C GLU A 262 17.72 31.13 -6.80
N ALA A 263 17.78 30.07 -6.00
CA ALA A 263 17.35 28.73 -6.43
C ALA A 263 15.83 28.68 -6.75
N ASP A 264 15.00 29.34 -5.95
CA ASP A 264 13.55 29.40 -6.17
C ASP A 264 13.18 30.22 -7.43
N LEU A 265 13.93 31.30 -7.68
CA LEU A 265 13.81 32.11 -8.91
C LEU A 265 14.20 31.33 -10.17
N GLN A 266 15.31 30.58 -10.13
CA GLN A 266 15.75 29.76 -11.26
C GLN A 266 14.77 28.62 -11.57
N GLN A 267 14.13 28.06 -10.53
CA GLN A 267 13.14 27.02 -10.75
C GLN A 267 11.88 27.58 -11.43
N LYS A 268 11.39 28.74 -10.97
CA LYS A 268 10.22 29.41 -11.58
C LYS A 268 10.47 29.81 -13.04
N SER A 269 11.67 30.29 -13.38
CA SER A 269 12.00 30.68 -14.75
C SER A 269 12.04 29.47 -15.72
N LYS A 270 12.57 28.34 -15.26
CA LYS A 270 12.63 27.10 -16.05
C LYS A 270 11.24 26.53 -16.33
N GLU A 271 10.36 26.55 -15.33
CA GLU A 271 8.97 26.10 -15.48
C GLU A 271 8.17 26.97 -16.46
N ALA A 272 8.43 28.28 -16.49
CA ALA A 272 7.82 29.20 -17.45
C ALA A 272 8.25 28.92 -18.90
N PHE A 273 9.55 28.67 -19.13
CA PHE A 273 10.09 28.39 -20.46
C PHE A 273 9.55 27.07 -21.06
N GLU A 274 9.43 26.03 -20.25
CA GLU A 274 8.87 24.75 -20.71
C GLU A 274 7.38 24.85 -21.08
N MET A 275 6.63 25.70 -20.37
CA MET A 275 5.21 25.97 -20.68
C MET A 275 5.07 26.66 -22.05
N GLU A 276 5.94 27.61 -22.36
CA GLU A 276 5.93 28.34 -23.63
C GLU A 276 6.20 27.42 -24.84
N GLN A 277 7.18 26.52 -24.73
CA GLN A 277 7.47 25.53 -25.79
C GLN A 277 6.27 24.59 -26.06
N SER A 278 5.58 24.14 -25.00
CA SER A 278 4.41 23.28 -25.14
C SER A 278 3.27 23.99 -25.89
N ASN A 279 3.03 25.26 -25.56
CA ASN A 279 2.00 26.07 -26.22
C ASN A 279 2.30 26.28 -27.71
N ALA A 280 3.58 26.50 -28.08
CA ALA A 280 4.01 26.64 -29.47
C ALA A 280 3.73 25.36 -30.29
N ILE A 281 4.03 24.18 -29.72
CA ILE A 281 3.77 22.89 -30.39
C ILE A 281 2.26 22.66 -30.59
N GLN A 282 1.42 23.04 -29.63
CA GLN A 282 -0.04 22.95 -29.78
C GLN A 282 -0.57 23.89 -30.86
N ALA A 283 -0.04 25.10 -30.97
CA ALA A 283 -0.40 26.05 -32.02
C ALA A 283 -0.10 25.49 -33.42
N ILE A 284 1.09 24.91 -33.62
CA ILE A 284 1.49 24.27 -34.89
C ILE A 284 0.54 23.11 -35.27
N LYS A 285 0.13 22.30 -34.29
CA LYS A 285 -0.82 21.20 -34.54
C LYS A 285 -2.21 21.71 -34.91
N LEU A 286 -2.69 22.73 -34.20
CA LEU A 286 -3.97 23.36 -34.49
C LEU A 286 -3.98 23.96 -35.91
N GLU A 287 -2.87 24.55 -36.32
CA GLU A 287 -2.70 25.10 -37.66
C GLU A 287 -2.67 24.01 -38.73
N ALA A 288 -1.96 22.91 -38.50
CA ALA A 288 -1.98 21.73 -39.37
C ALA A 288 -3.38 21.08 -39.46
N GLU A 289 -4.19 21.12 -38.40
CA GLU A 289 -5.59 20.68 -38.44
C GLU A 289 -6.50 21.64 -39.19
N LYS A 290 -6.30 22.95 -39.05
CA LYS A 290 -7.04 23.96 -39.83
C LYS A 290 -6.81 23.78 -41.33
N GLN A 291 -5.57 23.49 -41.74
CA GLN A 291 -5.24 23.15 -43.14
C GLN A 291 -5.93 21.87 -43.64
N ARG A 292 -6.31 20.95 -42.74
CA ARG A 292 -7.03 19.70 -43.10
C ARG A 292 -8.56 19.86 -43.16
N LYS A 293 -9.12 20.94 -42.59
CA LYS A 293 -10.56 21.19 -42.57
C LYS A 293 -10.97 21.98 -43.80
N ALA A 294 -12.20 21.74 -44.27
CA ALA A 294 -12.73 22.49 -45.40
C ALA A 294 -12.94 23.96 -45.02
N ASN A 295 -12.49 24.89 -45.86
CA ASN A 295 -12.67 26.34 -45.65
C ASN A 295 -14.14 26.81 -45.74
N ARG A 296 -15.07 25.93 -46.10
CA ARG A 296 -16.52 26.22 -46.24
C ARG A 296 -17.34 25.28 -45.38
N ARG A 297 -18.54 25.74 -44.97
CA ARG A 297 -19.52 24.94 -44.22
C ARG A 297 -19.82 23.63 -44.95
N SER A 298 -20.06 22.55 -44.20
CA SER A 298 -20.24 21.19 -44.70
C SER A 298 -21.31 21.02 -45.79
N PHE A 299 -22.33 21.89 -45.82
CA PHE A 299 -23.41 21.87 -46.81
C PHE A 299 -23.05 22.51 -48.16
N LEU A 300 -21.99 23.33 -48.21
CA LEU A 300 -21.53 24.04 -49.43
C LEU A 300 -20.44 23.27 -50.22
N SER A 301 -20.31 21.96 -49.99
CA SER A 301 -19.31 21.13 -50.65
C SER A 301 -19.72 20.77 -52.09
N GLY A 302 -18.84 20.96 -53.07
CA GLY A 302 -19.07 20.56 -54.47
C GLY A 302 -19.15 19.03 -54.66
N SER A 303 -19.61 18.62 -55.84
CA SER A 303 -19.61 17.19 -56.25
C SER A 303 -18.49 16.93 -57.25
N VAL A 304 -17.74 15.85 -57.04
CA VAL A 304 -16.67 15.33 -57.89
C VAL A 304 -17.12 13.98 -58.45
N VAL A 305 -16.98 13.77 -59.75
CA VAL A 305 -17.31 12.49 -60.40
C VAL A 305 -16.04 11.68 -60.62
N VAL A 306 -15.99 10.48 -60.07
CA VAL A 306 -14.89 9.52 -60.28
C VAL A 306 -15.30 8.57 -61.40
N LYS A 307 -14.62 8.65 -62.55
CA LYS A 307 -14.85 7.79 -63.72
C LYS A 307 -14.11 6.46 -63.58
N GLY A 308 -14.69 5.38 -64.12
CA GLY A 308 -14.05 4.05 -64.16
C GLY A 308 -14.29 3.16 -62.92
N MET A 309 -15.29 3.48 -62.09
CA MET A 309 -15.73 2.64 -60.97
C MET A 309 -17.11 2.05 -61.28
N ASN A 310 -17.34 0.77 -60.98
CA ASN A 310 -18.64 0.13 -61.20
C ASN A 310 -19.72 0.79 -60.31
N ALA A 311 -20.56 1.62 -60.92
CA ALA A 311 -21.71 2.27 -60.30
C ALA A 311 -23.01 1.80 -60.98
N LEU A 312 -24.13 1.85 -60.25
CA LEU A 312 -25.47 1.44 -60.70
C LEU A 312 -26.10 2.35 -61.78
N ASN A 313 -25.35 3.33 -62.30
CA ASN A 313 -25.83 4.29 -63.30
C ASN A 313 -25.47 3.85 -64.73
N THR A 314 -26.26 4.23 -65.73
CA THR A 314 -26.09 3.86 -67.15
C THR A 314 -24.71 4.21 -67.72
N LYS A 315 -24.05 5.25 -67.19
CA LYS A 315 -22.71 5.70 -67.61
C LYS A 315 -21.54 5.08 -66.81
N ARG A 316 -21.81 4.22 -65.81
CA ARG A 316 -20.81 3.65 -64.86
C ARG A 316 -19.89 4.71 -64.21
N ASP A 317 -20.45 5.87 -63.92
CA ASP A 317 -19.74 6.97 -63.25
C ASP A 317 -20.20 7.06 -61.78
N PHE A 318 -19.25 7.20 -60.85
CA PHE A 318 -19.55 7.35 -59.42
C PHE A 318 -19.49 8.84 -59.02
N VAL A 319 -20.64 9.43 -58.73
CA VAL A 319 -20.73 10.83 -58.27
C VAL A 319 -20.50 10.88 -56.75
N MET A 320 -19.51 11.66 -56.33
CA MET A 320 -19.14 11.84 -54.93
C MET A 320 -19.25 13.32 -54.53
N THR A 321 -20.03 13.62 -53.50
CA THR A 321 -19.96 14.94 -52.85
C THR A 321 -18.68 15.01 -52.01
N SER A 322 -17.78 15.94 -52.34
CA SER A 322 -16.54 16.17 -51.60
C SER A 322 -16.24 17.66 -51.53
N SER A 323 -16.00 18.18 -50.32
CA SER A 323 -15.42 19.52 -50.19
C SER A 323 -14.06 19.50 -50.88
N LEU A 324 -13.86 20.36 -51.88
CA LEU A 324 -12.58 20.57 -52.54
C LEU A 324 -11.58 21.07 -51.49
N LEU A 325 -10.86 20.15 -50.85
CA LEU A 325 -9.63 20.47 -50.16
C LEU A 325 -8.62 20.77 -51.25
N THR A 326 -8.23 22.04 -51.35
CA THR A 326 -7.19 22.52 -52.25
C THR A 326 -5.95 21.64 -52.08
N GLN A 327 -5.40 21.24 -53.23
CA GLN A 327 -4.22 20.40 -53.42
C GLN A 327 -3.21 20.38 -52.25
N SER A 328 -3.04 19.22 -51.61
CA SER A 328 -1.77 18.47 -51.62
C SER A 328 -1.89 17.20 -50.75
N ASN A 329 -1.45 16.07 -51.30
CA ASN A 329 -1.04 14.85 -50.60
C ASN A 329 -2.06 13.78 -50.16
N ARG A 330 -3.35 13.78 -50.57
CA ARG A 330 -4.16 12.55 -50.43
C ARG A 330 -5.00 12.22 -51.67
N PRO A 331 -4.89 11.00 -52.23
CA PRO A 331 -5.69 10.60 -53.38
C PRO A 331 -7.18 10.46 -52.99
N PRO A 332 -8.12 10.85 -53.87
CA PRO A 332 -9.57 10.78 -53.61
C PRO A 332 -10.08 9.37 -53.25
N ILE A 333 -9.34 8.32 -53.62
CA ILE A 333 -9.59 6.92 -53.24
C ILE A 333 -9.58 6.68 -51.72
N ALA A 334 -8.76 7.42 -50.95
CA ALA A 334 -8.67 7.22 -49.49
C ALA A 334 -9.96 7.59 -48.74
N VAL A 335 -10.78 8.48 -49.31
CA VAL A 335 -12.08 8.88 -48.73
C VAL A 335 -13.13 7.78 -48.96
N LEU A 336 -13.06 7.05 -50.08
CA LEU A 336 -13.96 5.95 -50.40
C LEU A 336 -13.76 4.76 -49.44
N SER A 337 -12.52 4.47 -49.04
CA SER A 337 -12.22 3.48 -48.01
C SER A 337 -12.78 3.83 -46.63
N ARG A 338 -12.96 5.12 -46.31
CA ARG A 338 -13.54 5.56 -45.03
C ARG A 338 -15.07 5.44 -44.96
N ARG A 339 -15.77 5.49 -46.11
CA ARG A 339 -17.23 5.30 -46.17
C ARG A 339 -17.66 3.84 -46.12
N LYS A 340 -16.76 2.87 -46.32
CA LYS A 340 -17.06 1.45 -46.09
C LYS A 340 -17.30 1.24 -44.60
N LYS A 341 -18.39 0.57 -44.23
CA LYS A 341 -18.67 0.18 -42.84
C LYS A 341 -17.46 -0.63 -42.35
N PRO A 342 -16.68 -0.16 -41.36
CA PRO A 342 -15.48 -0.88 -40.95
C PRO A 342 -15.88 -2.27 -40.46
N TYR A 343 -15.15 -3.31 -40.86
CA TYR A 343 -15.33 -4.63 -40.28
C TYR A 343 -15.07 -4.51 -38.78
N VAL A 344 -16.11 -4.73 -37.97
CA VAL A 344 -15.99 -4.67 -36.52
C VAL A 344 -15.78 -6.11 -36.05
N PRO A 345 -14.57 -6.50 -35.62
CA PRO A 345 -14.37 -7.82 -35.06
C PRO A 345 -15.33 -8.05 -33.87
N PRO A 346 -15.75 -9.31 -33.60
CA PRO A 346 -16.58 -9.62 -32.44
C PRO A 346 -15.91 -9.10 -31.17
N LYS A 347 -16.66 -8.66 -30.15
CA LYS A 347 -16.12 -7.98 -28.95
C LYS A 347 -14.95 -8.72 -28.29
N ASN A 348 -14.90 -10.05 -28.40
CA ASN A 348 -13.85 -10.90 -27.83
C ASN A 348 -12.56 -10.96 -28.68
N ARG A 349 -12.62 -10.51 -29.94
CA ARG A 349 -11.49 -10.36 -30.88
C ARG A 349 -11.17 -8.89 -31.19
N ARG A 350 -11.85 -7.93 -30.55
CA ARG A 350 -11.56 -6.50 -30.71
C ARG A 350 -10.23 -6.20 -30.07
N ILE A 351 -9.43 -5.40 -30.78
CA ILE A 351 -8.24 -4.77 -30.21
C ILE A 351 -8.75 -3.75 -29.20
N ASP A 352 -8.20 -3.79 -27.99
CA ASP A 352 -8.45 -2.76 -26.98
C ASP A 352 -7.58 -1.56 -27.37
N ASP A 353 -8.12 -0.67 -28.22
CA ASP A 353 -7.41 0.48 -28.79
C ASP A 353 -7.03 1.54 -27.75
N SER A 354 -7.39 1.35 -26.48
CA SER A 354 -6.96 2.19 -25.36
C SER A 354 -5.43 2.26 -25.18
N TYR A 355 -4.68 1.34 -25.79
CA TYR A 355 -3.21 1.29 -25.76
C TYR A 355 -2.52 1.54 -27.11
N THR A 356 -3.24 1.96 -28.17
CA THR A 356 -2.56 2.36 -29.41
C THR A 356 -1.66 3.55 -29.13
N LEU A 357 -0.46 3.53 -29.73
CA LEU A 357 0.57 4.57 -29.53
C LEU A 357 -0.02 5.97 -29.77
N GLU A 358 -0.95 6.12 -30.71
CA GLU A 358 -1.66 7.37 -31.01
C GLU A 358 -2.49 7.91 -29.83
N ASN A 359 -3.33 7.07 -29.19
CA ASN A 359 -4.15 7.47 -28.04
C ASN A 359 -3.29 7.75 -26.79
N PHE A 360 -2.21 6.99 -26.62
CA PHE A 360 -1.25 7.22 -25.53
C PHE A 360 -0.44 8.52 -25.76
N THR A 361 -0.05 8.81 -27.01
CA THR A 361 0.61 10.07 -27.36
C THR A 361 -0.34 11.27 -27.28
N GLN A 362 -1.64 11.12 -27.53
CA GLN A 362 -2.63 12.17 -27.27
C GLN A 362 -2.76 12.46 -25.77
N GLY A 363 -2.91 11.44 -24.92
CA GLY A 363 -2.96 11.62 -23.47
C GLY A 363 -1.66 12.16 -22.86
N LEU A 364 -0.49 11.79 -23.40
CA LEU A 364 0.80 12.36 -23.00
C LEU A 364 1.01 13.80 -23.46
N GLN A 365 0.36 14.23 -24.56
CA GLN A 365 0.40 15.62 -25.03
C GLN A 365 -0.50 16.56 -24.21
N GLU A 366 -1.42 16.01 -23.42
CA GLU A 366 -2.26 16.73 -22.47
C GLU A 366 -1.59 16.89 -21.09
N LEU A 367 -0.49 16.18 -20.81
CA LEU A 367 0.24 16.33 -19.56
C LEU A 367 1.11 17.60 -19.59
N SER A 368 0.90 18.48 -18.60
CA SER A 368 1.74 19.66 -18.38
C SER A 368 3.22 19.25 -18.18
N PRO A 369 4.20 19.96 -18.78
CA PRO A 369 5.64 19.68 -18.59
C PRO A 369 6.07 19.64 -17.11
N SER A 370 5.49 20.51 -16.28
CA SER A 370 5.73 20.55 -14.82
C SER A 370 5.34 19.24 -14.14
N LEU A 371 4.23 18.63 -14.56
CA LEU A 371 3.74 17.36 -14.05
C LEU A 371 4.63 16.20 -14.50
N MET A 372 5.15 16.22 -15.74
CA MET A 372 6.12 15.22 -16.20
C MET A 372 7.43 15.27 -15.41
N ILE A 373 7.95 16.47 -15.12
CA ILE A 373 9.14 16.63 -14.29
C ILE A 373 8.89 16.18 -12.86
N SER A 374 7.73 16.52 -12.30
CA SER A 374 7.34 16.08 -10.96
C SER A 374 7.25 14.55 -10.88
N ILE A 375 6.64 13.89 -11.87
CA ILE A 375 6.57 12.42 -11.97
C ILE A 375 7.97 11.81 -12.10
N LYS A 376 8.84 12.38 -12.94
CA LYS A 376 10.21 11.91 -13.09
C LYS A 376 11.00 12.04 -11.78
N LYS A 377 10.92 13.21 -11.12
CA LYS A 377 11.52 13.46 -9.79
C LYS A 377 10.98 12.49 -8.75
N PHE A 378 9.69 12.19 -8.77
CA PHE A 378 9.06 11.21 -7.88
C PHE A 378 9.64 9.80 -8.09
N CYS A 379 9.69 9.32 -9.34
CA CYS A 379 10.22 7.99 -9.66
C CYS A 379 11.70 7.87 -9.28
N LEU A 380 12.52 8.90 -9.55
CA LEU A 380 13.93 8.95 -9.15
C LEU A 380 14.10 8.92 -7.63
N ASN A 381 13.32 9.73 -6.90
CA ASN A 381 13.34 9.73 -5.44
C ASN A 381 12.93 8.38 -4.85
N LEU A 382 11.97 7.69 -5.47
CA LEU A 382 11.51 6.38 -5.02
C LEU A 382 12.62 5.31 -5.14
N LEU A 383 13.40 5.37 -6.22
CA LEU A 383 14.51 4.45 -6.48
C LEU A 383 15.74 4.78 -5.62
N LEU A 384 16.24 6.02 -5.68
CA LEU A 384 17.47 6.43 -5.01
C LEU A 384 17.37 6.34 -3.48
N LYS A 385 16.18 6.57 -2.90
CA LYS A 385 15.98 6.43 -1.44
C LYS A 385 15.72 4.97 -1.01
N GLY A 386 15.87 3.99 -1.90
CA GLY A 386 15.64 2.56 -1.63
C GLY A 386 14.19 2.23 -1.26
N ARG A 387 13.25 3.13 -1.51
CA ARG A 387 11.83 3.00 -1.10
C ARG A 387 11.11 1.97 -1.95
N TYR A 388 11.45 1.90 -3.24
CA TYR A 388 10.95 0.87 -4.15
C TYR A 388 11.28 -0.55 -3.64
N ASN A 389 12.55 -0.81 -3.30
CA ASN A 389 12.96 -2.15 -2.83
C ASN A 389 12.23 -2.56 -1.55
N ARG A 390 12.06 -1.60 -0.62
CA ARG A 390 11.30 -1.83 0.60
C ARG A 390 9.84 -2.14 0.28
N LEU A 391 9.20 -1.37 -0.61
CA LEU A 391 7.80 -1.54 -1.00
C LEU A 391 7.52 -2.91 -1.63
N ILE A 392 8.36 -3.34 -2.58
CA ILE A 392 8.22 -4.64 -3.24
C ILE A 392 8.40 -5.78 -2.23
N LYS A 393 9.38 -5.66 -1.33
CA LYS A 393 9.62 -6.64 -0.26
C LYS A 393 8.45 -6.72 0.73
N THR A 394 7.97 -5.57 1.23
CA THR A 394 6.86 -5.52 2.19
C THR A 394 5.56 -6.03 1.58
N ASN A 395 5.24 -5.66 0.34
CA ASN A 395 4.02 -6.15 -0.31
C ASN A 395 4.07 -7.68 -0.47
N ARG A 396 5.23 -8.24 -0.85
CA ARG A 396 5.40 -9.70 -0.92
C ARG A 396 5.22 -10.35 0.45
N ASP A 397 5.89 -9.84 1.47
CA ASP A 397 5.85 -10.44 2.81
C ASP A 397 4.45 -10.32 3.43
N LEU A 398 3.72 -9.23 3.14
CA LEU A 398 2.31 -9.04 3.52
C LEU A 398 1.37 -10.00 2.78
N VAL A 399 1.60 -10.32 1.50
CA VAL A 399 0.80 -11.32 0.77
C VAL A 399 0.94 -12.70 1.42
N VAL A 400 2.13 -13.08 1.88
CA VAL A 400 2.34 -14.36 2.60
C VAL A 400 1.59 -14.37 3.93
N ILE A 401 1.68 -13.29 4.72
CA ILE A 401 0.99 -13.17 6.01
C ILE A 401 -0.53 -13.13 5.81
N PHE A 402 -1.01 -12.40 4.81
CA PHE A 402 -2.42 -12.31 4.48
C PHE A 402 -2.96 -13.66 4.00
N ASN A 403 -2.23 -14.41 3.17
CA ASN A 403 -2.61 -15.76 2.78
C ASN A 403 -2.63 -16.73 3.97
N LEU A 404 -1.74 -16.54 4.96
CA LEU A 404 -1.75 -17.33 6.20
C LEU A 404 -2.94 -17.00 7.09
N ILE A 405 -3.27 -15.72 7.25
CA ILE A 405 -4.44 -15.25 8.02
C ILE A 405 -5.74 -15.62 7.31
N MET A 406 -5.82 -15.46 5.99
CA MET A 406 -6.98 -15.84 5.19
C MET A 406 -7.12 -17.34 5.05
N GLY A 407 -6.04 -18.13 5.08
CA GLY A 407 -6.16 -19.60 5.17
C GLY A 407 -6.88 -20.04 6.45
N ILE A 408 -6.69 -19.31 7.55
CA ILE A 408 -7.43 -19.52 8.80
C ILE A 408 -8.87 -18.99 8.67
N PHE A 409 -9.09 -17.88 7.97
CA PHE A 409 -10.41 -17.26 7.79
C PHE A 409 -11.31 -17.93 6.72
N GLU A 410 -10.74 -18.51 5.67
CA GLU A 410 -11.43 -19.27 4.62
C GLU A 410 -11.93 -20.62 5.14
N ALA A 411 -11.31 -21.18 6.18
CA ALA A 411 -11.88 -22.27 6.95
C ALA A 411 -13.19 -21.86 7.66
N PHE A 412 -13.39 -20.55 7.90
CA PHE A 412 -14.52 -20.00 8.65
C PHE A 412 -15.57 -19.29 7.76
N SER A 413 -15.25 -18.93 6.51
CA SER A 413 -16.15 -18.18 5.64
C SER A 413 -16.11 -18.63 4.18
N ARG A 414 -17.24 -19.13 3.66
CA ARG A 414 -17.46 -19.50 2.24
C ARG A 414 -17.55 -18.27 1.31
N ARG A 415 -16.61 -17.33 1.40
CA ARG A 415 -16.49 -16.19 0.48
C ARG A 415 -15.10 -16.15 -0.15
N LYS A 416 -15.04 -16.57 -1.43
CA LYS A 416 -13.87 -16.48 -2.30
C LYS A 416 -13.65 -15.03 -2.74
N SER A 417 -13.19 -14.15 -1.85
CA SER A 417 -13.21 -12.69 -2.10
C SER A 417 -11.85 -12.05 -2.39
N SER A 418 -11.81 -11.30 -3.50
CA SER A 418 -11.14 -9.99 -3.65
C SER A 418 -9.60 -9.85 -3.72
N LEU A 419 -8.78 -10.89 -3.59
CA LEU A 419 -7.31 -10.68 -3.61
C LEU A 419 -6.69 -10.46 -5.01
N LYS A 420 -7.48 -10.61 -6.09
CA LYS A 420 -6.96 -10.67 -7.48
C LYS A 420 -6.82 -9.30 -8.17
N ALA A 421 -7.45 -8.26 -7.62
CA ALA A 421 -7.34 -6.89 -8.16
C ALA A 421 -6.06 -6.19 -7.69
N THR A 422 -5.56 -6.51 -6.50
CA THR A 422 -4.32 -5.97 -5.95
C THR A 422 -3.09 -6.45 -6.72
N ASP A 423 -3.09 -7.71 -7.16
CA ASP A 423 -2.00 -8.30 -7.96
C ASP A 423 -1.81 -7.58 -9.29
N PHE A 424 -2.92 -7.16 -9.92
CA PHE A 424 -2.89 -6.38 -11.16
C PHE A 424 -2.11 -5.07 -10.98
N HIS A 425 -2.41 -4.30 -9.93
CA HIS A 425 -1.75 -3.04 -9.67
C HIS A 425 -0.28 -3.25 -9.32
N TYR A 426 0.01 -4.30 -8.54
CA TYR A 426 1.37 -4.67 -8.17
C TYR A 426 2.25 -4.98 -9.39
N PHE A 427 1.79 -5.86 -10.29
CA PHE A 427 2.53 -6.21 -11.49
C PHE A 427 2.62 -5.05 -12.48
N THR A 428 1.56 -4.25 -12.63
CA THR A 428 1.57 -3.06 -13.49
C THR A 428 2.59 -2.04 -13.00
N PHE A 429 2.61 -1.76 -11.70
CA PHE A 429 3.57 -0.84 -11.08
C PHE A 429 5.01 -1.34 -11.21
N THR A 430 5.23 -2.64 -10.98
CA THR A 430 6.56 -3.25 -11.13
C THR A 430 7.04 -3.16 -12.58
N THR A 431 6.18 -3.48 -13.55
CA THR A 431 6.49 -3.36 -14.98
C THR A 431 6.84 -1.91 -15.33
N PHE A 432 6.07 -0.94 -14.84
CA PHE A 432 6.32 0.48 -15.07
C PHE A 432 7.69 0.91 -14.52
N MET A 433 8.03 0.54 -13.28
CA MET A 433 9.30 0.92 -12.67
C MET A 433 10.51 0.28 -13.38
N LEU A 434 10.39 -0.99 -13.80
CA LEU A 434 11.43 -1.66 -14.59
C LEU A 434 11.59 -1.01 -15.97
N ALA A 435 10.49 -0.73 -16.68
CA ALA A 435 10.54 -0.02 -17.95
C ALA A 435 11.11 1.40 -17.80
N PHE A 436 10.73 2.13 -16.74
CA PHE A 436 11.26 3.44 -16.42
C PHE A 436 12.77 3.42 -16.18
N SER A 437 13.28 2.40 -15.49
CA SER A 437 14.72 2.20 -15.30
C SER A 437 15.44 2.01 -16.63
N ARG A 438 14.84 1.24 -17.54
CA ARG A 438 15.37 0.95 -18.86
C ARG A 438 15.45 2.20 -19.74
N PHE A 439 14.41 3.02 -19.76
CA PHE A 439 14.40 4.27 -20.52
C PHE A 439 15.24 5.38 -19.89
N SER A 440 15.32 5.43 -18.56
CA SER A 440 16.07 6.46 -17.82
C SER A 440 17.55 6.12 -17.61
N ARG A 441 18.01 4.95 -18.08
CA ARG A 441 19.39 4.43 -17.91
C ARG A 441 19.88 4.45 -16.44
N ILE A 442 19.02 4.03 -15.53
CA ILE A 442 19.32 3.96 -14.09
C ILE A 442 19.91 2.58 -13.77
N SER A 443 20.90 2.53 -12.87
CA SER A 443 21.49 1.27 -12.38
C SER A 443 20.43 0.34 -11.79
N CYS A 444 20.41 -0.93 -12.22
CA CYS A 444 19.47 -1.92 -11.71
C CYS A 444 19.87 -2.52 -10.36
N GLN A 445 21.05 -2.17 -9.82
CA GLN A 445 21.36 -2.42 -8.41
C GLN A 445 20.33 -1.75 -7.47
N LEU A 446 19.68 -0.69 -7.94
CA LEU A 446 18.56 -0.06 -7.23
C LEU A 446 17.29 -0.93 -7.18
N PHE A 447 17.25 -2.07 -7.87
CA PHE A 447 16.13 -3.01 -7.98
C PHE A 447 16.42 -4.39 -7.37
N ASN A 448 17.32 -4.49 -6.39
CA ASN A 448 17.72 -5.76 -5.76
C ASN A 448 16.54 -6.62 -5.23
N SER A 449 15.42 -6.02 -4.81
CA SER A 449 14.25 -6.81 -4.37
C SER A 449 13.58 -7.57 -5.51
N THR A 450 13.65 -7.00 -6.72
CA THR A 450 12.99 -7.48 -7.94
C THR A 450 13.89 -8.48 -8.66
N PHE A 451 15.21 -8.24 -8.68
CA PHE A 451 16.23 -9.19 -9.15
C PHE A 451 16.62 -10.22 -8.06
N SER A 452 15.63 -10.76 -7.34
CA SER A 452 15.82 -11.81 -6.34
C SER A 452 15.14 -13.09 -6.79
N ILE A 453 15.78 -14.26 -6.57
CA ILE A 453 15.19 -15.57 -6.87
C ILE A 453 13.79 -15.70 -6.26
N LYS A 454 13.60 -15.19 -5.03
CA LYS A 454 12.31 -15.25 -4.33
C LYS A 454 11.20 -14.52 -5.09
N PHE A 455 11.52 -13.37 -5.69
CA PHE A 455 10.57 -12.59 -6.47
C PHE A 455 10.28 -13.25 -7.81
N PHE A 456 11.31 -13.81 -8.45
CA PHE A 456 11.14 -14.58 -9.68
C PHE A 456 10.29 -15.84 -9.47
N HIS A 457 10.50 -16.56 -8.37
CA HIS A 457 9.68 -17.70 -7.97
C HIS A 457 8.21 -17.32 -7.80
N GLN A 458 7.93 -16.16 -7.19
CA GLN A 458 6.57 -15.67 -7.01
C GLN A 458 5.88 -15.42 -8.35
N ILE A 459 6.55 -14.79 -9.31
CA ILE A 459 5.98 -14.53 -10.64
C ILE A 459 5.74 -15.84 -11.39
N THR A 460 6.72 -16.74 -11.39
CA THR A 460 6.62 -18.03 -12.10
C THR A 460 5.56 -18.93 -11.50
N SER A 461 5.42 -18.98 -10.16
CA SER A 461 4.34 -19.68 -9.47
C SER A 461 2.97 -19.09 -9.83
N TYR A 462 2.84 -17.76 -9.80
CA TYR A 462 1.60 -17.06 -10.17
C TYR A 462 1.18 -17.33 -11.64
N LEU A 463 2.15 -17.32 -12.55
CA LEU A 463 1.92 -17.64 -13.96
C LEU A 463 1.47 -19.10 -14.13
N THR A 464 2.15 -20.03 -13.47
CA THR A 464 1.82 -21.46 -13.55
C THR A 464 0.42 -21.73 -13.02
N GLU A 465 0.08 -21.21 -11.84
CA GLU A 465 -1.25 -21.29 -11.24
C GLU A 465 -2.32 -20.67 -12.17
N SER A 466 -2.04 -19.48 -12.71
CA SER A 466 -2.96 -18.82 -13.64
C SER A 466 -3.18 -19.64 -14.92
N PHE A 467 -2.12 -20.24 -15.47
CA PHE A 467 -2.20 -21.10 -16.66
C PHE A 467 -2.94 -22.41 -16.39
N GLU A 468 -2.80 -23.00 -15.21
CA GLU A 468 -3.55 -24.18 -14.81
C GLU A 468 -5.04 -23.89 -14.63
N ILE A 469 -5.37 -22.81 -13.91
CA ILE A 469 -6.76 -22.41 -13.71
C ILE A 469 -7.46 -22.10 -15.03
N MET A 470 -6.76 -21.48 -15.99
CA MET A 470 -7.29 -21.25 -17.33
C MET A 470 -7.59 -22.53 -18.12
N LYS A 471 -6.91 -23.64 -17.82
CA LYS A 471 -7.20 -24.95 -18.43
C LYS A 471 -8.41 -25.62 -17.77
N THR A 472 -8.57 -25.47 -16.46
CA THR A 472 -9.63 -26.14 -15.69
C THR A 472 -10.96 -25.38 -15.69
N ASP A 473 -10.93 -24.03 -15.63
CA ASP A 473 -12.11 -23.17 -15.46
C ASP A 473 -12.33 -22.28 -16.70
N ARG A 474 -13.22 -22.74 -17.58
CA ARG A 474 -13.54 -22.07 -18.86
C ARG A 474 -14.31 -20.77 -18.68
N ASP A 475 -15.10 -20.63 -17.62
CA ASP A 475 -15.97 -19.47 -17.42
C ASP A 475 -15.17 -18.25 -16.94
N ASN A 476 -14.17 -18.48 -16.08
CA ASN A 476 -13.29 -17.42 -15.58
C ASN A 476 -12.01 -17.19 -16.40
N THR A 477 -11.80 -17.93 -17.50
CA THR A 477 -10.56 -17.90 -18.30
C THR A 477 -10.14 -16.47 -18.68
N ARG A 478 -11.09 -15.60 -19.06
CA ARG A 478 -10.80 -14.21 -19.45
C ARG A 478 -10.18 -13.37 -18.33
N LYS A 479 -10.63 -13.58 -17.09
CA LYS A 479 -10.13 -12.84 -15.93
C LYS A 479 -8.70 -13.24 -15.61
N TYR A 480 -8.42 -14.56 -15.60
CA TYR A 480 -7.07 -15.07 -15.37
C TYR A 480 -6.12 -14.74 -16.52
N ALA A 481 -6.59 -14.76 -17.76
CA ALA A 481 -5.79 -14.32 -18.91
C ALA A 481 -5.35 -12.85 -18.75
N LEU A 482 -6.27 -11.97 -18.33
CA LEU A 482 -5.97 -10.57 -18.10
C LEU A 482 -4.98 -10.37 -16.94
N SER A 483 -5.14 -11.07 -15.82
CA SER A 483 -4.20 -11.00 -14.69
C SER A 483 -2.82 -11.56 -15.05
N SER A 484 -2.77 -12.71 -15.73
CA SER A 484 -1.52 -13.34 -16.18
C SER A 484 -0.74 -12.45 -17.15
N GLN A 485 -1.42 -11.65 -17.96
CA GLN A 485 -0.77 -10.75 -18.90
C GLN A 485 0.20 -9.79 -18.21
N TYR A 486 -0.18 -9.19 -17.08
CA TYR A 486 0.70 -8.24 -16.38
C TYR A 486 1.87 -8.95 -15.71
N ALA A 487 1.65 -10.18 -15.20
CA ALA A 487 2.75 -11.01 -14.71
C ALA A 487 3.72 -11.38 -15.84
N VAL A 488 3.23 -11.68 -17.04
CA VAL A 488 4.07 -11.89 -18.24
C VAL A 488 4.81 -10.61 -18.61
N SER A 489 4.19 -9.42 -18.49
CA SER A 489 4.89 -8.15 -18.75
C SER A 489 6.04 -7.89 -17.75
N VAL A 490 5.88 -8.24 -16.47
CA VAL A 490 6.98 -8.16 -15.48
C VAL A 490 8.08 -9.16 -15.85
N TYR A 491 7.70 -10.41 -16.16
CA TYR A 491 8.64 -11.44 -16.59
C TYR A 491 9.45 -10.99 -17.82
N ARG A 492 8.78 -10.35 -18.80
CA ARG A 492 9.41 -9.76 -19.99
C ARG A 492 10.46 -8.72 -19.63
N GLU A 493 10.15 -7.74 -18.78
CA GLU A 493 11.11 -6.69 -18.44
C GLU A 493 12.31 -7.25 -17.66
N ILE A 494 12.11 -8.22 -16.75
CA ILE A 494 13.22 -8.86 -16.02
C ILE A 494 14.17 -9.56 -17.00
N VAL A 495 13.62 -10.40 -17.90
CA VAL A 495 14.41 -11.16 -18.88
C VAL A 495 15.07 -10.21 -19.89
N ALA A 496 14.39 -9.13 -20.31
CA ALA A 496 14.95 -8.12 -21.20
C ALA A 496 16.15 -7.37 -20.59
N ILE A 497 16.07 -7.00 -19.30
CA ILE A 497 17.18 -6.36 -18.58
C ILE A 497 18.35 -7.33 -18.41
N CYS A 498 18.08 -8.61 -18.15
CA CYS A 498 19.13 -9.62 -18.06
C CYS A 498 19.84 -9.84 -19.41
N TYR A 499 19.10 -9.79 -20.53
CA TYR A 499 19.65 -10.00 -21.87
C TYR A 499 20.55 -8.85 -22.33
N ASN A 500 20.12 -7.61 -22.10
CA ASN A 500 20.86 -6.42 -22.52
C ASN A 500 21.05 -5.45 -21.34
N PRO A 501 22.07 -5.67 -20.49
CA PRO A 501 22.36 -4.80 -19.36
C PRO A 501 22.83 -3.42 -19.85
N ILE A 502 22.27 -2.37 -19.28
CA ILE A 502 22.47 -0.98 -19.75
C ILE A 502 23.86 -0.45 -19.36
N LEU A 503 24.40 -0.92 -18.23
CA LEU A 503 25.70 -0.53 -17.70
C LEU A 503 26.67 -1.73 -17.73
N PRO A 504 27.90 -1.57 -18.27
CA PRO A 504 28.88 -2.67 -18.35
C PRO A 504 29.28 -3.25 -16.99
N GLU A 505 29.32 -2.39 -15.96
CA GLU A 505 29.68 -2.75 -14.58
C GLU A 505 28.69 -3.73 -13.91
N GLU A 506 27.47 -3.84 -14.43
CA GLU A 506 26.43 -4.68 -13.84
C GLU A 506 26.42 -6.11 -14.38
N LYS A 507 27.21 -6.41 -15.43
CA LYS A 507 27.21 -7.70 -16.13
C LYS A 507 27.45 -8.89 -15.20
N GLU A 508 28.29 -8.73 -14.18
CA GLU A 508 28.61 -9.78 -13.21
C GLU A 508 27.45 -10.11 -12.26
N SER A 509 26.74 -9.09 -11.77
CA SER A 509 25.57 -9.27 -10.89
C SER A 509 24.42 -9.98 -11.62
N TYR A 510 24.20 -9.63 -12.89
CA TYR A 510 23.21 -10.34 -13.72
C TYR A 510 23.64 -11.75 -14.08
N SER A 511 24.93 -11.98 -14.32
CA SER A 511 25.45 -13.32 -14.61
C SER A 511 25.14 -14.27 -13.46
N ASN A 512 25.35 -13.84 -12.21
CA ASN A 512 25.02 -14.61 -11.01
C ASN A 512 23.51 -14.89 -10.89
N PHE A 513 22.67 -13.88 -11.13
CA PHE A 513 21.21 -14.06 -11.14
C PHE A 513 20.76 -15.02 -12.26
N CYS A 514 21.31 -14.88 -13.48
CA CYS A 514 21.00 -15.74 -14.62
C CYS A 514 21.41 -17.20 -14.36
N GLN A 515 22.58 -17.44 -13.77
CA GLN A 515 23.00 -18.79 -13.38
C GLN A 515 21.99 -19.41 -12.41
N GLN A 516 21.54 -18.66 -11.41
CA GLN A 516 20.51 -19.12 -10.46
C GLN A 516 19.16 -19.40 -11.14
N LEU A 517 18.77 -18.60 -12.15
CA LEU A 517 17.56 -18.83 -12.93
C LEU A 517 17.60 -20.16 -13.70
N PHE A 518 18.72 -20.48 -14.35
CA PHE A 518 18.84 -21.69 -15.18
C PHE A 518 19.06 -22.98 -14.38
N GLN A 519 19.42 -22.88 -13.10
CA GLN A 519 19.58 -24.05 -12.23
C GLN A 519 18.23 -24.69 -11.84
N VAL A 520 17.17 -23.89 -11.68
CA VAL A 520 15.86 -24.37 -11.24
C VAL A 520 15.07 -24.95 -12.40
N GLU A 521 14.57 -26.18 -12.24
CA GLU A 521 13.84 -26.90 -13.30
C GLU A 521 12.52 -26.21 -13.67
N GLU A 522 11.74 -25.78 -12.67
CA GLU A 522 10.43 -25.12 -12.83
C GLU A 522 10.49 -23.91 -13.77
N TYR A 523 11.55 -23.10 -13.66
CA TYR A 523 11.70 -21.88 -14.47
C TYR A 523 11.98 -22.20 -15.94
N ARG A 524 12.75 -23.27 -16.19
CA ARG A 524 13.04 -23.73 -17.55
C ARG A 524 11.83 -24.37 -18.20
N GLU A 525 11.07 -25.16 -17.45
CA GLU A 525 9.84 -25.78 -17.94
C GLU A 525 8.79 -24.72 -18.30
N LEU A 526 8.59 -23.73 -17.43
CA LEU A 526 7.68 -22.62 -17.71
C LEU A 526 8.12 -21.86 -18.96
N ALA A 527 9.41 -21.49 -19.06
CA ALA A 527 9.92 -20.73 -20.19
C ALA A 527 9.79 -21.50 -21.53
N ALA A 528 10.13 -22.81 -21.53
CA ALA A 528 10.00 -23.66 -22.72
C ALA A 528 8.53 -23.91 -23.11
N GLY A 529 7.63 -23.98 -22.13
CA GLY A 529 6.20 -24.21 -22.33
C GLY A 529 5.38 -22.94 -22.57
N ILE A 530 5.94 -21.75 -22.35
CA ILE A 530 5.15 -20.51 -22.15
C ILE A 530 4.21 -20.16 -23.32
N LEU A 531 4.65 -20.45 -24.56
CA LEU A 531 3.84 -20.25 -25.77
C LEU A 531 2.70 -21.27 -25.90
N GLY A 532 2.90 -22.49 -25.40
CA GLY A 532 1.89 -23.56 -25.41
C GLY A 532 0.74 -23.33 -24.44
N HIS A 533 0.87 -22.40 -23.50
CA HIS A 533 -0.19 -22.02 -22.56
C HIS A 533 -1.12 -20.91 -23.10
N LEU A 534 -0.94 -20.47 -24.36
CA LEU A 534 -1.79 -19.47 -24.98
C LEU A 534 -3.18 -20.02 -25.30
N SER A 535 -4.21 -19.55 -24.60
CA SER A 535 -5.61 -19.82 -24.97
C SER A 535 -6.12 -18.78 -26.00
N PRO A 536 -6.52 -19.17 -27.22
CA PRO A 536 -6.94 -18.24 -28.28
C PRO A 536 -8.28 -17.53 -28.00
N GLY A 537 -9.01 -17.90 -26.94
CA GLY A 537 -10.30 -17.32 -26.57
C GLY A 537 -10.24 -16.19 -25.54
N GLY A 538 -9.14 -16.03 -24.79
CA GLY A 538 -9.06 -15.10 -23.64
C GLY A 538 -7.87 -14.14 -23.64
N ALA A 539 -6.80 -14.43 -24.38
CA ALA A 539 -5.56 -13.64 -24.36
C ALA A 539 -5.63 -12.41 -25.29
N ARG A 540 -5.19 -11.24 -24.80
CA ARG A 540 -5.05 -10.01 -25.61
C ARG A 540 -3.83 -10.13 -26.53
N ARG A 541 -3.82 -9.41 -27.67
CA ARG A 541 -2.66 -9.35 -28.60
C ARG A 541 -1.36 -8.99 -27.89
N LYS A 542 -1.41 -8.06 -26.94
CA LYS A 542 -0.26 -7.65 -26.12
C LYS A 542 0.32 -8.80 -25.28
N MET A 543 -0.51 -9.73 -24.80
CA MET A 543 -0.03 -10.92 -24.10
C MET A 543 0.75 -11.83 -25.05
N LEU A 544 0.27 -12.01 -26.29
CA LEU A 544 1.00 -12.77 -27.32
C LEU A 544 2.34 -12.11 -27.66
N GLU A 545 2.35 -10.80 -27.85
CA GLU A 545 3.56 -10.02 -28.10
C GLU A 545 4.56 -10.18 -26.95
N ASP A 546 4.12 -10.01 -25.70
CA ASP A 546 4.96 -10.17 -24.53
C ASP A 546 5.51 -11.60 -24.43
N LEU A 547 4.70 -12.63 -24.68
CA LEU A 547 5.13 -14.03 -24.66
C LEU A 547 6.19 -14.35 -25.74
N ILE A 548 6.03 -13.80 -26.95
CA ILE A 548 7.01 -13.97 -28.03
C ILE A 548 8.33 -13.30 -27.65
N ILE A 549 8.29 -12.06 -27.16
CA ILE A 549 9.47 -11.30 -26.73
C ILE A 549 10.18 -12.02 -25.58
N VAL A 550 9.42 -12.47 -24.59
CA VAL A 550 9.92 -13.25 -23.45
C VAL A 550 10.68 -14.49 -23.93
N ASN A 551 10.04 -15.28 -24.80
CA ASN A 551 10.63 -16.53 -25.26
C ASN A 551 11.91 -16.26 -26.09
N HIS A 552 11.88 -15.23 -26.94
CA HIS A 552 13.05 -14.82 -27.72
C HIS A 552 14.23 -14.40 -26.83
N TYR A 553 14.02 -13.52 -25.85
CA TYR A 553 15.09 -13.09 -24.94
C TYR A 553 15.58 -14.23 -24.05
N PHE A 554 14.69 -15.09 -23.58
CA PHE A 554 15.07 -16.23 -22.74
C PHE A 554 15.95 -17.24 -23.50
N LEU A 555 15.60 -17.54 -24.76
CA LEU A 555 16.41 -18.43 -25.61
C LEU A 555 17.79 -17.85 -25.91
N HIS A 556 17.88 -16.56 -26.20
CA HIS A 556 19.17 -15.91 -26.41
C HIS A 556 20.01 -15.81 -25.14
N LEU A 557 19.39 -15.57 -23.99
CA LEU A 557 20.09 -15.65 -22.69
C LEU A 557 20.66 -17.04 -22.46
N LEU A 558 19.88 -18.09 -22.76
CA LEU A 558 20.33 -19.47 -22.65
C LEU A 558 21.48 -19.76 -23.63
N GLU A 559 21.39 -19.29 -24.87
CA GLU A 559 22.45 -19.42 -25.88
C GLU A 559 23.76 -18.74 -25.44
N ASN A 560 23.68 -17.50 -24.95
CA ASN A 560 24.84 -16.74 -24.48
C ASN A 560 25.51 -17.42 -23.28
N ASN A 561 24.74 -17.86 -22.30
CA ASN A 561 25.28 -18.54 -21.12
C ASN A 561 25.88 -19.92 -21.47
N ILE A 562 25.35 -20.63 -22.48
CA ILE A 562 25.97 -21.86 -22.98
C ILE A 562 27.30 -21.54 -23.69
N ARG A 563 27.36 -20.47 -24.49
CA ARG A 563 28.59 -20.04 -25.19
C ARG A 563 29.68 -19.58 -24.22
N GLU A 564 29.31 -18.86 -23.16
CA GLU A 564 30.24 -18.42 -22.11
C GLU A 564 30.71 -19.57 -21.19
N GLY A 565 30.14 -20.77 -21.32
CA GLY A 565 30.57 -21.97 -20.56
C GLY A 565 30.16 -21.96 -19.09
N THR A 566 29.29 -21.04 -18.66
CA THR A 566 28.86 -20.86 -17.27
C THR A 566 27.85 -21.92 -16.80
N LEU A 567 27.20 -22.63 -17.73
CA LEU A 567 26.22 -23.66 -17.43
C LEU A 567 26.82 -25.07 -17.54
N ILE A 568 26.79 -25.80 -16.42
CA ILE A 568 27.17 -27.22 -16.41
C ILE A 568 26.15 -28.01 -17.23
N ARG A 569 26.60 -28.62 -18.33
CA ARG A 569 25.77 -29.52 -19.14
C ARG A 569 25.48 -30.79 -18.34
N ILE A 570 24.38 -30.82 -17.60
CA ILE A 570 23.86 -32.06 -17.05
C ILE A 570 23.28 -32.85 -18.22
N GLN A 571 24.07 -33.78 -18.78
CA GLN A 571 23.49 -34.82 -19.63
C GLN A 571 22.44 -35.53 -18.77
N LYS A 572 21.17 -35.51 -19.21
CA LYS A 572 20.07 -36.21 -18.54
C LYS A 572 20.61 -37.54 -18.04
N ARG A 573 20.56 -37.77 -16.72
CA ARG A 573 20.64 -39.14 -16.20
C ARG A 573 19.71 -39.94 -17.08
N LYS A 574 20.24 -40.86 -17.88
CA LYS A 574 19.44 -41.81 -18.65
C LYS A 574 18.38 -42.26 -17.68
N ARG A 575 17.10 -42.01 -18.01
CA ARG A 575 15.98 -42.48 -17.23
C ARG A 575 16.25 -43.96 -17.05
N GLN A 576 16.76 -44.37 -15.89
CA GLN A 576 16.77 -45.78 -15.54
C GLN A 576 15.28 -46.08 -15.52
N ARG A 577 14.80 -46.68 -16.62
CA ARG A 577 13.49 -47.32 -16.63
C ARG A 577 13.54 -48.18 -15.39
N LYS A 578 12.83 -47.79 -14.32
CA LYS A 578 12.60 -48.68 -13.19
C LYS A 578 12.21 -49.99 -13.84
N GLN A 579 13.00 -51.04 -13.58
CA GLN A 579 12.78 -52.41 -14.04
C GLN A 579 11.45 -52.99 -13.55
N ARG A 580 10.42 -52.18 -13.23
CA ARG A 580 9.08 -52.64 -12.88
C ARG A 580 8.36 -53.33 -14.04
N LYS A 581 8.76 -53.11 -15.29
CA LYS A 581 8.25 -53.88 -16.44
C LYS A 581 9.04 -55.17 -16.71
N GLU A 582 10.30 -55.27 -16.29
CA GLU A 582 11.09 -56.52 -16.41
C GLU A 582 10.90 -57.43 -15.20
N LEU A 583 10.78 -56.88 -13.98
CA LEU A 583 10.43 -57.63 -12.77
C LEU A 583 9.00 -58.19 -12.86
N LYS A 584 8.00 -57.42 -13.34
CA LYS A 584 6.66 -57.98 -13.57
C LYS A 584 6.59 -58.99 -14.72
N LYS A 585 7.51 -58.93 -15.68
CA LYS A 585 7.57 -59.90 -16.79
C LYS A 585 8.28 -61.17 -16.33
N LYS A 586 9.39 -61.05 -15.59
CA LYS A 586 10.04 -62.16 -14.89
C LYS A 586 9.11 -62.84 -13.89
N ASP A 587 8.42 -62.10 -13.02
CA ASP A 587 7.46 -62.69 -12.07
C ASP A 587 6.29 -63.40 -12.78
N ASN A 588 5.82 -62.90 -13.93
CA ASN A 588 4.78 -63.56 -14.72
C ASN A 588 5.29 -64.76 -15.53
N ASP A 589 6.52 -64.70 -16.03
CA ASP A 589 7.15 -65.79 -16.77
C ASP A 589 7.60 -66.92 -15.81
N GLU A 590 8.01 -66.57 -14.58
CA GLU A 590 8.31 -67.49 -13.47
C GLU A 590 7.02 -68.12 -12.92
N LYS A 591 5.94 -67.36 -12.74
CA LYS A 591 4.61 -67.93 -12.42
C LYS A 591 4.08 -68.84 -13.52
N LYS A 592 4.24 -68.48 -14.80
CA LYS A 592 3.84 -69.34 -15.92
C LYS A 592 4.68 -70.61 -16.04
N SER A 593 5.98 -70.55 -15.73
CA SER A 593 6.85 -71.73 -15.74
C SER A 593 6.59 -72.64 -14.53
N ILE A 594 6.27 -72.07 -13.35
CA ILE A 594 5.78 -72.83 -12.19
C ILE A 594 4.42 -73.48 -12.51
N GLU A 595 3.45 -72.77 -13.10
CA GLU A 595 2.18 -73.37 -13.54
C GLU A 595 2.38 -74.48 -14.58
N LYS A 596 3.34 -74.31 -15.51
CA LYS A 596 3.69 -75.35 -16.50
C LYS A 596 4.35 -76.56 -15.84
N ALA A 597 5.21 -76.36 -14.85
CA ALA A 597 5.85 -77.42 -14.07
C ALA A 597 4.84 -78.17 -13.18
N VAL A 598 3.88 -77.45 -12.58
CA VAL A 598 2.77 -78.05 -11.80
C VAL A 598 1.82 -78.83 -12.71
N LYS A 599 1.50 -78.33 -13.91
CA LYS A 599 0.74 -79.09 -14.92
C LYS A 599 1.49 -80.31 -15.46
N MET A 600 2.81 -80.22 -15.65
CA MET A 600 3.63 -81.37 -16.05
C MET A 600 3.73 -82.41 -14.93
N LYS A 601 3.86 -82.01 -13.65
CA LYS A 601 3.78 -82.94 -12.51
C LYS A 601 2.38 -83.56 -12.35
N GLY A 602 1.32 -82.78 -12.56
CA GLY A 602 -0.06 -83.31 -12.55
C GLY A 602 -0.34 -84.29 -13.69
N ASN A 603 0.24 -84.07 -14.88
CA ASN A 603 0.16 -85.04 -15.97
C ASN A 603 1.07 -86.26 -15.76
N ALA A 604 2.24 -86.10 -15.15
CA ALA A 604 3.10 -87.23 -14.79
C ALA A 604 2.43 -88.15 -13.75
N ASN A 605 1.72 -87.59 -12.77
CA ASN A 605 0.93 -88.39 -11.82
C ASN A 605 -0.25 -89.10 -12.49
N LYS A 606 -0.88 -88.50 -13.52
CA LYS A 606 -1.90 -89.17 -14.33
C LYS A 606 -1.37 -90.35 -15.14
N TRP A 607 -0.13 -90.29 -15.64
CA TRP A 607 0.49 -91.42 -16.33
C TRP A 607 0.95 -92.52 -15.37
N VAL A 608 1.24 -92.19 -14.11
CA VAL A 608 1.52 -93.16 -13.04
C VAL A 608 0.22 -93.84 -12.58
N GLU A 609 -0.88 -93.09 -12.39
CA GLU A 609 -2.21 -93.67 -12.09
C GLU A 609 -2.72 -94.58 -13.22
N ILE A 610 -2.51 -94.20 -14.48
CA ILE A 610 -2.86 -95.06 -15.64
C ILE A 610 -1.94 -96.30 -15.73
N ALA A 611 -0.68 -96.20 -15.30
CA ALA A 611 0.23 -97.34 -15.26
C ALA A 611 -0.05 -98.31 -14.09
N GLU A 612 -0.52 -97.80 -12.95
CA GLU A 612 -0.99 -98.61 -11.82
C GLU A 612 -2.32 -99.31 -12.17
N GLU A 613 -3.29 -98.62 -12.80
CA GLU A 613 -4.55 -99.22 -13.28
C GLU A 613 -4.36 -100.28 -14.39
N LEU A 614 -3.28 -100.21 -15.17
CA LEU A 614 -2.92 -101.21 -16.19
C LEU A 614 -2.07 -102.36 -15.65
N SER A 615 -1.61 -102.30 -14.39
CA SER A 615 -0.85 -103.37 -13.73
C SER A 615 -1.68 -104.28 -12.82
N ASP A 616 -2.92 -103.86 -12.49
CA ASP A 616 -3.91 -104.63 -11.72
C ASP A 616 -5.01 -105.27 -12.61
N SER A 617 -4.78 -105.36 -13.92
CA SER A 617 -5.53 -106.15 -14.93
C SER A 617 -4.61 -107.12 -15.64
#